data_AF-A0A285UJ13-F1
#
_entry.id   AF-A0A285UJ13-F1
#
_cell.length_a   1.000
_cell.length_b   1.000
_cell.length_c   1.000
_cell.angle_alpha   90.00
_cell.angle_beta   90.00
_cell.angle_gamma   90.00
#
_symmetry.space_group_name_H-M   'P 1'
#
loop_
_entity.id
_entity.type
_entity.pdbx_description
1 polymer ?
#
loop_
_entity_poly.entity_id
_entity_poly.type
_entity_poly.pdbx_seq_one_letter_code
_entity_poly.pdbx_strand_id
1 'polypeptide(L)'
;MTDVQEILIKRAGKVRQSYKDFMNNPFQEETVHKLRVDCRKLRGILNILKKAMYKKDYEKLNGELRDIALVISDLREIDVLTGLCAGTAKREPDMSEHFREMFFYLNDERFKKMETALLDVEKKDIESEIEDIRKRIENLEFKQKYRDEKDLKSFIHDRLEKKYEKLAAGYADTDLKDYEHVHEVRKDAKKLRFGARYLGKLTGIEHKKISKEAKKIQDEFGEITDHRVNAAMLKEYADAADNEEVRNVFLKIRDLEQGK
;
A
#
# COMPACT_ATOMS: atom_id res chain seq x y z
N MET A 1 27.41 8.83 -7.95
CA MET A 1 26.07 8.41 -7.47
C MET A 1 25.64 9.40 -6.39
N THR A 2 24.41 9.90 -6.42
CA THR A 2 23.90 10.90 -5.46
C THR A 2 23.30 10.23 -4.21
N ASP A 3 23.25 10.93 -3.06
CA ASP A 3 22.58 10.46 -1.83
C ASP A 3 21.15 9.96 -2.09
N VAL A 4 20.44 10.61 -3.03
CA VAL A 4 19.07 10.24 -3.42
C VAL A 4 19.05 8.93 -4.20
N GLN A 5 19.99 8.72 -5.14
CA GLN A 5 20.11 7.45 -5.86
C GLN A 5 20.42 6.30 -4.90
N GLU A 6 21.30 6.49 -3.93
CA GLU A 6 21.61 5.45 -2.93
C GLU A 6 20.36 5.03 -2.13
N ILE A 7 19.52 5.99 -1.72
CA ILE A 7 18.24 5.71 -1.06
C ILE A 7 17.32 4.90 -1.98
N LEU A 8 17.20 5.28 -3.25
CA LEU A 8 16.37 4.58 -4.23
C LEU A 8 16.87 3.15 -4.46
N ILE A 9 18.18 2.94 -4.66
CA ILE A 9 18.80 1.62 -4.86
C ILE A 9 18.55 0.73 -3.64
N LYS A 10 18.80 1.25 -2.42
CA LYS A 10 18.53 0.51 -1.18
C LYS A 10 17.07 0.10 -1.07
N ARG A 11 16.15 0.95 -1.54
CA ARG A 11 14.70 0.65 -1.50
C ARG A 11 14.26 -0.32 -2.58
N ALA A 12 14.83 -0.26 -3.78
CA ALA A 12 14.64 -1.25 -4.83
C ALA A 12 15.15 -2.63 -4.37
N GLY A 13 16.31 -2.68 -3.71
CA GLY A 13 16.84 -3.91 -3.10
C GLY A 13 15.90 -4.52 -2.05
N LYS A 14 15.14 -3.69 -1.31
CA LYS A 14 14.10 -4.19 -0.40
C LYS A 14 12.88 -4.75 -1.12
N VAL A 15 12.46 -4.14 -2.24
CA VAL A 15 11.40 -4.71 -3.10
C VAL A 15 11.83 -6.07 -3.64
N ARG A 16 13.05 -6.16 -4.18
CA ARG A 16 13.63 -7.42 -4.66
C ARG A 16 13.68 -8.49 -3.57
N GLN A 17 14.11 -8.14 -2.36
CA GLN A 17 14.12 -9.09 -1.25
C GLN A 17 12.71 -9.57 -0.89
N SER A 18 11.75 -8.66 -0.70
CA SER A 18 10.38 -9.04 -0.38
C SER A 18 9.70 -9.85 -1.49
N TYR A 19 10.09 -9.64 -2.74
CA TYR A 19 9.64 -10.46 -3.86
C TYR A 19 10.16 -11.88 -3.75
N LYS A 20 11.47 -12.06 -3.48
CA LYS A 20 12.04 -13.39 -3.23
C LYS A 20 11.38 -14.08 -2.04
N ASP A 21 11.12 -13.34 -0.96
CA ASP A 21 10.43 -13.87 0.22
C ASP A 21 9.02 -14.36 -0.13
N PHE A 22 8.28 -13.59 -0.97
CA PHE A 22 6.97 -13.99 -1.49
C PHE A 22 7.05 -15.24 -2.38
N MET A 23 7.98 -15.29 -3.33
CA MET A 23 8.14 -16.46 -4.21
C MET A 23 8.56 -17.71 -3.45
N ASN A 24 9.37 -17.58 -2.41
CA ASN A 24 9.79 -18.71 -1.58
C ASN A 24 8.67 -19.21 -0.65
N ASN A 25 7.77 -18.33 -0.22
CA ASN A 25 6.67 -18.70 0.68
C ASN A 25 5.44 -17.79 0.51
N PRO A 26 4.61 -18.03 -0.52
CA PRO A 26 3.40 -17.23 -0.78
C PRO A 26 2.25 -17.57 0.18
N PHE A 27 2.38 -18.67 0.96
CA PHE A 27 1.41 -19.06 1.97
C PHE A 27 1.45 -18.17 3.22
N GLN A 28 2.58 -17.52 3.50
CA GLN A 28 2.66 -16.57 4.61
C GLN A 28 2.15 -15.19 4.21
N GLU A 29 1.07 -14.73 4.85
CA GLU A 29 0.49 -13.40 4.59
C GLU A 29 1.49 -12.24 4.72
N GLU A 30 2.49 -12.37 5.60
CA GLU A 30 3.48 -11.31 5.83
C GLU A 30 4.39 -11.14 4.61
N THR A 31 4.67 -12.18 3.82
CA THR A 31 5.51 -12.04 2.61
C THR A 31 4.77 -11.19 1.55
N VAL A 32 3.48 -11.45 1.36
CA VAL A 32 2.57 -10.67 0.50
C VAL A 32 2.47 -9.23 1.00
N HIS A 33 2.24 -9.04 2.31
CA HIS A 33 2.18 -7.73 2.94
C HIS A 33 3.48 -6.95 2.71
N LYS A 34 4.63 -7.58 2.96
CA LYS A 34 5.94 -6.98 2.86
C LYS A 34 6.22 -6.45 1.46
N LEU A 35 5.95 -7.25 0.43
CA LEU A 35 6.15 -6.89 -0.97
C LEU A 35 5.32 -5.66 -1.34
N ARG A 36 4.01 -5.69 -1.06
CA ARG A 36 3.09 -4.57 -1.33
C ARG A 36 3.53 -3.29 -0.60
N VAL A 37 3.94 -3.42 0.67
CA VAL A 37 4.41 -2.28 1.47
C VAL A 37 5.71 -1.71 0.93
N ASP A 38 6.65 -2.54 0.50
CA ASP A 38 7.94 -2.09 0.00
C ASP A 38 7.82 -1.41 -1.39
N CYS A 39 6.93 -1.89 -2.26
CA CYS A 39 6.55 -1.18 -3.50
C CYS A 39 5.92 0.20 -3.19
N ARG A 40 4.96 0.24 -2.27
CA ARG A 40 4.32 1.51 -1.84
C ARG A 40 5.31 2.51 -1.28
N LYS A 41 6.29 2.06 -0.47
CA LYS A 41 7.35 2.93 0.07
C LYS A 41 8.15 3.58 -1.05
N LEU A 42 8.61 2.78 -2.02
CA LEU A 42 9.41 3.29 -3.12
C LEU A 42 8.60 4.26 -4.01
N ARG A 43 7.33 3.94 -4.31
CA ARG A 43 6.42 4.86 -5.01
C ARG A 43 6.19 6.17 -4.26
N GLY A 44 6.12 6.12 -2.92
CA GLY A 44 6.03 7.32 -2.08
C GLY A 44 7.26 8.23 -2.22
N ILE A 45 8.46 7.64 -2.25
CA ILE A 45 9.72 8.38 -2.49
C ILE A 45 9.72 8.99 -3.90
N LEU A 46 9.42 8.19 -4.94
CA LEU A 46 9.35 8.67 -6.32
C LEU A 46 8.33 9.81 -6.48
N ASN A 47 7.23 9.80 -5.73
CA ASN A 47 6.22 10.86 -5.79
C ASN A 47 6.74 12.23 -5.33
N ILE A 48 7.67 12.26 -4.36
CA ILE A 48 8.35 13.50 -3.96
C ILE A 48 9.25 13.96 -5.12
N LEU A 49 10.01 13.03 -5.71
CA LEU A 49 10.97 13.32 -6.78
C LEU A 49 10.32 13.57 -8.16
N LYS A 50 9.01 13.39 -8.31
CA LYS A 50 8.28 13.47 -9.60
C LYS A 50 8.67 14.67 -10.46
N LYS A 51 8.82 15.87 -9.87
CA LYS A 51 9.15 17.08 -10.63
C LYS A 51 10.66 17.22 -10.93
N ALA A 52 11.52 16.59 -10.13
CA ALA A 52 12.96 16.52 -10.31
C ALA A 52 13.40 15.45 -11.34
N MET A 53 12.56 14.45 -11.61
CA MET A 53 12.82 13.40 -12.61
C MET A 53 12.29 13.79 -14.00
N TYR A 54 12.86 13.18 -15.04
CA TYR A 54 12.24 13.17 -16.37
C TYR A 54 10.93 12.38 -16.33
N LYS A 55 9.93 12.85 -17.10
CA LYS A 55 8.57 12.30 -17.07
C LYS A 55 8.56 10.80 -17.38
N LYS A 56 9.30 10.40 -18.41
CA LYS A 56 9.42 9.00 -18.86
C LYS A 56 9.95 8.08 -17.76
N ASP A 57 11.02 8.47 -17.06
CA ASP A 57 11.61 7.65 -16.00
C ASP A 57 10.70 7.54 -14.79
N TYR A 58 10.06 8.65 -14.40
CA TYR A 58 9.08 8.63 -13.31
C TYR A 58 7.90 7.72 -13.62
N GLU A 59 7.31 7.85 -14.81
CA GLU A 59 6.15 7.07 -15.22
C GLU A 59 6.48 5.58 -15.32
N LYS A 60 7.64 5.23 -15.89
CA LYS A 60 8.09 3.84 -16.02
C LYS A 60 8.33 3.20 -14.64
N LEU A 61 9.15 3.82 -13.78
CA LEU A 61 9.43 3.29 -12.44
C LEU A 61 8.18 3.18 -11.57
N ASN A 62 7.33 4.21 -11.57
CA ASN A 62 6.11 4.19 -10.77
C ASN A 62 5.06 3.21 -11.34
N GLY A 63 5.04 3.00 -12.66
CA GLY A 63 4.23 2.00 -13.35
C GLY A 63 4.63 0.58 -12.95
N GLU A 64 5.90 0.22 -13.14
CA GLU A 64 6.44 -1.11 -12.78
C GLU A 64 6.15 -1.44 -11.30
N LEU A 65 6.42 -0.52 -10.38
CA LEU A 65 6.11 -0.72 -8.95
C LEU A 65 4.62 -0.82 -8.64
N ARG A 66 3.75 -0.21 -9.45
CA ARG A 66 2.31 -0.37 -9.33
C ARG A 66 1.91 -1.75 -9.81
N ASP A 67 2.44 -2.18 -10.94
CA ASP A 67 2.06 -3.43 -11.60
C ASP A 67 2.46 -4.63 -10.74
N ILE A 68 3.66 -4.63 -10.16
CA ILE A 68 4.10 -5.59 -9.13
C ILE A 68 3.09 -5.65 -7.96
N ALA A 69 2.68 -4.49 -7.44
CA ALA A 69 1.76 -4.45 -6.31
C ALA A 69 0.33 -4.89 -6.68
N LEU A 70 -0.08 -4.72 -7.94
CA LEU A 70 -1.39 -5.13 -8.45
C LEU A 70 -1.51 -6.64 -8.55
N VAL A 71 -0.44 -7.32 -9.01
CA VAL A 71 -0.41 -8.80 -9.13
C VAL A 71 -0.75 -9.51 -7.83
N ILE A 72 -0.35 -8.95 -6.68
CA ILE A 72 -0.60 -9.53 -5.36
C ILE A 72 -1.73 -8.82 -4.57
N SER A 73 -2.50 -7.93 -5.22
CA SER A 73 -3.50 -7.11 -4.51
C SER A 73 -4.64 -7.94 -3.95
N ASP A 74 -5.30 -8.76 -4.78
CA ASP A 74 -6.40 -9.62 -4.34
C ASP A 74 -5.97 -10.58 -3.22
N LEU A 75 -4.78 -11.19 -3.35
CA LEU A 75 -4.24 -12.09 -2.33
C LEU A 75 -4.06 -11.36 -0.99
N ARG A 76 -3.58 -10.11 -1.02
CA ARG A 76 -3.46 -9.34 0.23
C ARG A 76 -4.82 -8.90 0.79
N GLU A 77 -5.79 -8.65 -0.07
CA GLU A 77 -7.14 -8.24 0.36
C GLU A 77 -7.83 -9.38 1.11
N ILE A 78 -7.76 -10.62 0.61
CA ILE A 78 -8.30 -11.77 1.35
C ILE A 78 -7.52 -12.07 2.64
N ASP A 79 -6.20 -11.85 2.69
CA ASP A 79 -5.44 -11.95 3.96
C ASP A 79 -5.98 -10.98 5.03
N VAL A 80 -6.22 -9.72 4.63
CA VAL A 80 -6.77 -8.69 5.53
C VAL A 80 -8.17 -9.06 6.00
N LEU A 81 -9.03 -9.51 5.08
CA LEU A 81 -10.38 -9.93 5.41
C LEU A 81 -10.38 -11.12 6.37
N THR A 82 -9.53 -12.11 6.13
CA THR A 82 -9.39 -13.28 7.01
C THR A 82 -8.96 -12.87 8.42
N GLY A 83 -8.01 -11.94 8.52
CA GLY A 83 -7.59 -11.36 9.81
C GLY A 83 -8.72 -10.64 10.54
N LEU A 84 -9.56 -9.88 9.81
CA LEU A 84 -10.77 -9.25 10.36
C LEU A 84 -11.75 -10.30 10.90
N CYS A 85 -12.09 -11.30 10.08
CA CYS A 85 -12.99 -12.39 10.47
C CYS A 85 -12.47 -13.13 11.69
N ALA A 86 -11.17 -13.41 11.76
CA ALA A 86 -10.52 -14.04 12.92
C ALA A 86 -10.61 -13.18 14.18
N GLY A 87 -10.44 -11.86 14.05
CA GLY A 87 -10.64 -10.92 15.14
C GLY A 87 -12.09 -10.90 15.64
N THR A 88 -13.06 -10.93 14.73
CA THR A 88 -14.49 -10.96 15.07
C THR A 88 -14.89 -12.27 15.74
N ALA A 89 -14.48 -13.43 15.21
CA ALA A 89 -14.76 -14.73 15.81
C ALA A 89 -14.22 -14.86 17.25
N LYS A 90 -13.11 -14.19 17.57
CA LYS A 90 -12.56 -14.15 18.94
C LYS A 90 -13.34 -13.23 19.88
N ARG A 91 -13.87 -12.11 19.36
CA ARG A 91 -14.64 -11.14 20.16
C ARG A 91 -16.08 -11.59 20.37
N GLU A 92 -16.66 -12.24 19.37
CA GLU A 92 -18.07 -12.65 19.31
C GLU A 92 -18.18 -14.16 19.03
N PRO A 93 -17.69 -15.04 19.93
CA PRO A 93 -17.60 -16.48 19.67
C PRO A 93 -18.97 -17.14 19.46
N ASP A 94 -20.02 -16.62 20.10
CA ASP A 94 -21.37 -17.18 20.05
C ASP A 94 -22.23 -16.60 18.90
N MET A 95 -21.66 -15.74 18.05
CA MET A 95 -22.37 -15.14 16.92
C MET A 95 -22.78 -16.17 15.86
N SER A 96 -21.99 -17.25 15.72
CA SER A 96 -22.24 -18.34 14.77
C SER A 96 -21.50 -19.61 15.17
N GLU A 97 -22.16 -20.76 15.04
CA GLU A 97 -21.52 -22.07 15.15
C GLU A 97 -20.69 -22.43 13.89
N HIS A 98 -20.85 -21.67 12.81
CA HIS A 98 -20.30 -21.96 11.48
C HIS A 98 -19.04 -21.16 11.11
N PHE A 99 -18.33 -20.59 12.10
CA PHE A 99 -17.06 -19.89 11.85
C PHE A 99 -16.01 -20.80 11.18
N ARG A 100 -15.98 -22.09 11.55
CA ARG A 100 -15.00 -23.04 11.03
C ARG A 100 -15.16 -23.22 9.52
N GLU A 101 -16.38 -23.41 9.05
CA GLU A 101 -16.75 -23.57 7.65
C GLU A 101 -16.41 -22.31 6.86
N MET A 102 -16.68 -21.13 7.42
CA MET A 102 -16.28 -19.86 6.81
C MET A 102 -14.75 -19.76 6.67
N PHE A 103 -13.96 -20.19 7.66
CA PHE A 103 -12.49 -20.18 7.54
C PHE A 103 -11.96 -21.21 6.54
N PHE A 104 -12.59 -22.38 6.41
CA PHE A 104 -12.26 -23.31 5.32
C PHE A 104 -12.53 -22.70 3.95
N TYR A 105 -13.69 -22.06 3.78
CA TYR A 105 -14.03 -21.33 2.56
C TYR A 105 -13.01 -20.21 2.25
N LEU A 106 -12.65 -19.37 3.23
CA LEU A 106 -11.64 -18.31 3.04
C LEU A 106 -10.26 -18.88 2.70
N ASN A 107 -9.89 -20.02 3.27
CA ASN A 107 -8.62 -20.68 2.95
C ASN A 107 -8.59 -21.16 1.49
N ASP A 108 -9.69 -21.75 1.01
CA ASP A 108 -9.81 -22.22 -0.38
C ASP A 108 -9.79 -21.04 -1.36
N GLU A 109 -10.50 -19.95 -1.06
CA GLU A 109 -10.47 -18.72 -1.85
C GLU A 109 -9.07 -18.09 -1.87
N ARG A 110 -8.37 -18.10 -0.72
CA ARG A 110 -7.00 -17.59 -0.64
C ARG A 110 -6.07 -18.41 -1.52
N PHE A 111 -6.23 -19.73 -1.54
CA PHE A 111 -5.46 -20.61 -2.40
C PHE A 111 -5.65 -20.26 -3.89
N LYS A 112 -6.91 -20.09 -4.35
CA LYS A 112 -7.22 -19.67 -5.74
C LYS A 112 -6.60 -18.32 -6.10
N LYS A 113 -6.68 -17.33 -5.19
CA LYS A 113 -6.08 -16.00 -5.39
C LYS A 113 -4.55 -16.06 -5.43
N MET A 114 -3.95 -16.95 -4.65
CA MET A 114 -2.51 -17.19 -4.66
C MET A 114 -2.05 -17.82 -5.98
N GLU A 115 -2.74 -18.84 -6.48
CA GLU A 115 -2.47 -19.43 -7.80
C GLU A 115 -2.57 -18.37 -8.91
N THR A 116 -3.62 -17.56 -8.88
CA THR A 116 -3.80 -16.45 -9.83
C THR A 116 -2.65 -15.45 -9.76
N ALA A 117 -2.23 -15.05 -8.55
CA ALA A 117 -1.11 -14.12 -8.37
C ALA A 117 0.21 -14.69 -8.91
N LEU A 118 0.50 -15.97 -8.68
CA LEU A 118 1.71 -16.62 -9.18
C LEU A 118 1.71 -16.74 -10.71
N LEU A 119 0.57 -17.11 -11.30
CA LEU A 119 0.42 -17.11 -12.76
C LEU A 119 0.61 -15.71 -13.36
N ASP A 120 0.10 -14.67 -12.70
CA ASP A 120 0.27 -13.29 -13.14
C ASP A 120 1.71 -12.79 -12.98
N VAL A 121 2.44 -13.25 -11.95
CA VAL A 121 3.88 -12.99 -11.80
C VAL A 121 4.65 -13.51 -13.01
N GLU A 122 4.37 -14.74 -13.44
CA GLU A 122 5.02 -15.37 -14.59
C GLU A 122 4.62 -14.69 -15.90
N LYS A 123 3.32 -14.49 -16.14
CA LYS A 123 2.80 -13.89 -17.38
C LYS A 123 3.32 -12.47 -17.63
N LYS A 124 3.53 -11.70 -16.57
CA LYS A 124 4.02 -10.31 -16.64
C LYS A 124 5.54 -10.20 -16.49
N ASP A 125 6.24 -11.32 -16.30
CA ASP A 125 7.69 -11.36 -16.08
C ASP A 125 8.14 -10.37 -14.98
N ILE A 126 7.47 -10.46 -13.82
CA ILE A 126 7.69 -9.55 -12.70
C ILE A 126 9.14 -9.62 -12.18
N GLU A 127 9.81 -10.77 -12.30
CA GLU A 127 11.22 -10.90 -11.93
C GLU A 127 12.10 -9.98 -12.79
N SER A 128 11.90 -9.98 -14.11
CA SER A 128 12.60 -9.09 -15.02
C SER A 128 12.31 -7.62 -14.73
N GLU A 129 11.04 -7.26 -14.47
CA GLU A 129 10.66 -5.89 -14.09
C GLU A 129 11.41 -5.43 -12.82
N ILE A 130 11.56 -6.29 -11.82
CA ILE A 130 12.27 -5.98 -10.58
C ILE A 130 13.76 -5.74 -10.81
N GLU A 131 14.41 -6.54 -11.65
CA GLU A 131 15.82 -6.32 -12.00
C GLU A 131 16.02 -5.03 -12.80
N ASP A 132 15.08 -4.72 -13.70
CA ASP A 132 15.13 -3.53 -14.53
C ASP A 132 14.87 -2.24 -13.74
N ILE A 133 14.02 -2.27 -12.72
CA ILE A 133 13.85 -1.14 -11.77
C ILE A 133 15.22 -0.75 -11.19
N ARG A 134 16.02 -1.73 -10.74
CA ARG A 134 17.33 -1.45 -10.15
C ARG A 134 18.29 -0.82 -11.17
N LYS A 135 18.42 -1.42 -12.35
CA LYS A 135 19.29 -0.90 -13.42
C LYS A 135 18.89 0.52 -13.83
N ARG A 136 17.59 0.79 -13.91
CA ARG A 136 17.05 2.11 -14.25
C ARG A 136 17.36 3.15 -13.19
N ILE A 137 17.29 2.78 -11.90
CA ILE A 137 17.69 3.67 -10.80
C ILE A 137 19.20 3.93 -10.81
N GLU A 138 20.03 2.93 -11.10
CA GLU A 138 21.49 3.08 -11.18
C GLU A 138 21.92 4.07 -12.28
N ASN A 139 21.18 4.09 -13.40
CA ASN A 139 21.41 5.02 -14.52
C ASN A 139 20.49 6.25 -14.48
N LEU A 140 19.76 6.48 -13.39
CA LEU A 140 18.78 7.56 -13.30
C LEU A 140 19.46 8.92 -13.27
N GLU A 141 19.07 9.80 -14.20
CA GLU A 141 19.49 11.21 -14.18
C GLU A 141 18.36 12.10 -13.64
N PHE A 142 18.73 13.00 -12.72
CA PHE A 142 17.84 14.08 -12.31
C PHE A 142 18.02 15.29 -13.20
N LYS A 143 16.96 16.08 -13.36
CA LYS A 143 17.03 17.36 -14.07
C LYS A 143 18.05 18.25 -13.40
N GLN A 144 18.84 19.01 -14.17
CA GLN A 144 19.81 19.93 -13.57
C GLN A 144 19.19 21.26 -13.13
N LYS A 145 17.97 21.58 -13.58
CA LYS A 145 17.22 22.77 -13.18
C LYS A 145 15.94 22.37 -12.45
N TYR A 146 15.86 22.74 -11.18
CA TYR A 146 14.71 22.49 -10.31
C TYR A 146 13.94 23.79 -10.10
N ARG A 147 13.31 24.32 -11.16
CA ARG A 147 12.61 25.63 -11.10
C ARG A 147 13.42 26.73 -10.38
N ASP A 148 12.99 27.12 -9.18
CA ASP A 148 13.51 28.22 -8.37
C ASP A 148 14.54 27.74 -7.33
N GLU A 149 14.73 26.42 -7.20
CA GLU A 149 15.56 25.82 -6.17
C GLU A 149 17.03 25.60 -6.65
N LYS A 150 17.98 25.88 -5.75
CA LYS A 150 19.43 25.86 -6.05
C LYS A 150 19.98 24.46 -6.33
N ASP A 151 19.44 23.46 -5.64
CA ASP A 151 19.88 22.07 -5.74
C ASP A 151 18.75 21.08 -5.40
N LEU A 152 19.02 19.78 -5.57
CA LEU A 152 18.05 18.72 -5.33
C LEU A 152 17.60 18.62 -3.86
N LYS A 153 18.47 18.95 -2.90
CA LYS A 153 18.15 18.89 -1.46
C LYS A 153 17.15 20.01 -1.12
N SER A 154 17.39 21.21 -1.63
CA SER A 154 16.48 22.36 -1.54
C SER A 154 15.14 22.05 -2.19
N PHE A 155 15.13 21.46 -3.39
CA PHE A 155 13.89 21.00 -4.03
C PHE A 155 13.12 19.99 -3.16
N ILE A 156 13.79 19.00 -2.57
CA ILE A 156 13.15 18.00 -1.72
C ILE A 156 12.58 18.66 -0.46
N HIS A 157 13.29 19.62 0.15
CA HIS A 157 12.83 20.39 1.31
C HIS A 157 11.46 21.00 1.02
N ASP A 158 11.40 21.88 0.02
CA ASP A 158 10.20 22.65 -0.31
C ASP A 158 9.07 21.75 -0.79
N ARG A 159 9.42 20.65 -1.46
CA ARG A 159 8.43 19.67 -1.93
C ARG A 159 7.80 18.91 -0.77
N LEU A 160 8.55 18.59 0.28
CA LEU A 160 8.03 17.94 1.48
C LEU A 160 7.18 18.92 2.29
N GLU A 161 7.64 20.15 2.48
CA GLU A 161 6.93 21.22 3.18
C GLU A 161 5.57 21.50 2.53
N LYS A 162 5.55 21.83 1.23
CA LYS A 162 4.30 22.10 0.48
C LYS A 162 3.33 20.93 0.50
N LYS A 163 3.82 19.69 0.49
CA LYS A 163 2.97 18.49 0.59
C LYS A 163 2.43 18.27 2.00
N TYR A 164 3.20 18.63 3.01
CA TYR A 164 2.79 18.56 4.40
C TYR A 164 1.72 19.61 4.71
N GLU A 165 1.91 20.86 4.29
CA GLU A 165 0.90 21.92 4.40
C GLU A 165 -0.40 21.52 3.70
N LYS A 166 -0.31 21.02 2.46
CA LYS A 166 -1.49 20.52 1.73
C LYS A 166 -2.19 19.38 2.48
N LEU A 167 -1.43 18.44 3.05
CA LEU A 167 -2.01 17.33 3.80
C LEU A 167 -2.70 17.82 5.06
N ALA A 168 -2.08 18.75 5.80
CA ALA A 168 -2.65 19.33 7.01
C ALA A 168 -3.94 20.11 6.70
N ALA A 169 -3.95 20.92 5.64
CA ALA A 169 -5.14 21.62 5.18
C ALA A 169 -6.25 20.64 4.75
N GLY A 170 -5.91 19.63 3.95
CA GLY A 170 -6.87 18.61 3.52
C GLY A 170 -7.47 17.84 4.70
N TYR A 171 -6.65 17.47 5.69
CA TYR A 171 -7.09 16.80 6.91
C TYR A 171 -8.01 17.70 7.77
N ALA A 172 -7.67 18.98 7.94
CA ALA A 172 -8.48 19.92 8.71
C ALA A 172 -9.87 20.19 8.09
N ASP A 173 -9.95 20.15 6.75
CA ASP A 173 -11.17 20.36 5.97
C ASP A 173 -11.95 19.05 5.71
N THR A 174 -11.51 17.92 6.27
CA THR A 174 -12.14 16.63 5.95
C THR A 174 -13.45 16.45 6.73
N ASP A 175 -14.58 16.37 6.02
CA ASP A 175 -15.78 15.69 6.51
C ASP A 175 -15.56 14.17 6.44
N LEU A 176 -15.62 13.49 7.58
CA LEU A 176 -15.43 12.03 7.65
C LEU A 176 -16.50 11.26 6.88
N LYS A 177 -17.63 11.89 6.55
CA LYS A 177 -18.68 11.30 5.70
C LYS A 177 -18.34 11.38 4.21
N ASP A 178 -17.46 12.30 3.80
CA ASP A 178 -16.93 12.34 2.44
C ASP A 178 -15.82 11.29 2.27
N TYR A 179 -16.27 10.07 2.00
CA TYR A 179 -15.39 8.92 1.82
C TYR A 179 -14.34 9.13 0.71
N GLU A 180 -14.71 9.80 -0.38
CA GLU A 180 -13.79 9.99 -1.51
C GLU A 180 -12.64 10.91 -1.09
N HIS A 181 -12.96 12.01 -0.42
CA HIS A 181 -11.96 12.93 0.13
C HIS A 181 -11.10 12.27 1.21
N VAL A 182 -11.70 11.54 2.18
CA VAL A 182 -10.97 10.76 3.19
C VAL A 182 -9.96 9.81 2.53
N HIS A 183 -10.38 9.10 1.47
CA HIS A 183 -9.52 8.17 0.76
C HIS A 183 -8.36 8.87 0.02
N GLU A 184 -8.61 10.03 -0.60
CA GLU A 184 -7.55 10.82 -1.25
C GLU A 184 -6.55 11.41 -0.24
N VAL A 185 -7.02 11.97 0.87
CA VAL A 185 -6.16 12.46 1.96
C VAL A 185 -5.32 11.31 2.52
N ARG A 186 -5.91 10.11 2.72
CA ARG A 186 -5.17 8.92 3.15
C ARG A 186 -4.09 8.51 2.13
N LYS A 187 -4.37 8.56 0.83
CA LYS A 187 -3.36 8.28 -0.21
C LYS A 187 -2.20 9.27 -0.13
N ASP A 188 -2.48 10.55 0.07
CA ASP A 188 -1.44 11.57 0.16
C ASP A 188 -0.63 11.45 1.45
N ALA A 189 -1.26 11.09 2.57
CA ALA A 189 -0.58 10.74 3.82
C ALA A 189 0.41 9.57 3.63
N LYS A 190 -0.02 8.48 2.95
CA LYS A 190 0.85 7.33 2.63
C LYS A 190 2.10 7.75 1.84
N LYS A 191 1.93 8.62 0.82
CA LYS A 191 3.04 9.09 -0.02
C LYS A 191 4.00 9.98 0.78
N LEU A 192 3.47 10.97 1.50
CA LEU A 192 4.26 11.94 2.27
C LEU A 192 5.06 11.25 3.38
N ARG A 193 4.43 10.32 4.12
CA ARG A 193 5.06 9.59 5.22
C ARG A 193 6.40 8.99 4.81
N PHE A 194 6.45 8.30 3.67
CA PHE A 194 7.67 7.64 3.20
C PHE A 194 8.65 8.61 2.54
N GLY A 195 8.15 9.60 1.79
CA GLY A 195 8.95 10.70 1.29
C GLY A 195 9.75 11.38 2.40
N ALA A 196 9.07 11.82 3.46
CA ALA A 196 9.69 12.45 4.62
C ALA A 196 10.63 11.51 5.38
N ARG A 197 10.23 10.25 5.60
CA ARG A 197 11.06 9.27 6.32
C ARG A 197 12.43 9.04 5.69
N TYR A 198 12.48 8.96 4.36
CA TYR A 198 13.68 8.57 3.63
C TYR A 198 14.43 9.76 3.05
N LEU A 199 13.75 10.69 2.37
CA LEU A 199 14.40 11.82 1.71
C LEU A 199 14.63 13.02 2.64
N GLY A 200 13.73 13.26 3.61
CA GLY A 200 13.82 14.45 4.47
C GLY A 200 15.07 14.49 5.36
N LYS A 201 15.74 13.36 5.55
CA LYS A 201 17.06 13.29 6.22
C LYS A 201 18.14 14.08 5.49
N LEU A 202 17.96 14.34 4.20
CA LEU A 202 18.91 15.06 3.36
C LEU A 202 18.73 16.58 3.40
N THR A 203 17.64 17.09 3.99
CA THR A 203 17.17 18.45 3.73
C THR A 203 17.05 19.35 4.96
N GLY A 204 17.36 18.85 6.15
CA GLY A 204 17.26 19.61 7.41
C GLY A 204 15.84 19.91 7.89
N ILE A 205 14.80 19.56 7.12
CA ILE A 205 13.40 19.70 7.53
C ILE A 205 13.10 18.80 8.73
N GLU A 206 12.05 19.12 9.50
CA GLU A 206 11.48 18.33 10.59
C GLU A 206 10.84 17.01 10.10
N HIS A 207 11.61 16.21 9.38
CA HIS A 207 11.14 15.07 8.59
C HIS A 207 10.57 13.95 9.47
N LYS A 208 11.06 13.82 10.71
CA LYS A 208 10.52 12.88 11.71
C LYS A 208 9.12 13.27 12.14
N LYS A 209 8.89 14.57 12.39
CA LYS A 209 7.57 15.13 12.72
C LYS A 209 6.60 14.92 11.57
N ILE A 210 6.98 15.34 10.35
CA ILE A 210 6.16 15.17 9.14
C ILE A 210 5.79 13.69 8.94
N SER A 211 6.76 12.78 9.07
CA SER A 211 6.51 11.34 8.90
C SER A 211 5.57 10.77 9.97
N LYS A 212 5.69 11.25 11.23
CA LYS A 212 4.84 10.83 12.34
C LYS A 212 3.40 11.31 12.17
N GLU A 213 3.20 12.57 11.80
CA GLU A 213 1.88 13.14 11.59
C GLU A 213 1.18 12.54 10.37
N ALA A 214 1.89 12.38 9.26
CA ALA A 214 1.36 11.66 8.10
C ALA A 214 0.99 10.21 8.44
N LYS A 215 1.71 9.55 9.37
CA LYS A 215 1.30 8.23 9.88
C LYS A 215 0.00 8.32 10.68
N LYS A 216 -0.16 9.31 11.57
CA LYS A 216 -1.38 9.49 12.36
C LYS A 216 -2.60 9.63 11.44
N ILE A 217 -2.54 10.55 10.47
CA ILE A 217 -3.63 10.76 9.48
C ILE A 217 -3.89 9.48 8.69
N GLN A 218 -2.83 8.77 8.27
CA GLN A 218 -2.97 7.51 7.54
C GLN A 218 -3.70 6.42 8.35
N ASP A 219 -3.42 6.33 9.65
CA ASP A 219 -3.97 5.30 10.53
C ASP A 219 -5.42 5.64 10.91
N GLU A 220 -5.74 6.90 11.18
CA GLU A 220 -7.09 7.38 11.50
C GLU A 220 -8.06 7.22 10.32
N PHE A 221 -7.68 7.72 9.14
CA PHE A 221 -8.46 7.47 7.91
C PHE A 221 -8.32 6.01 7.45
N GLY A 222 -7.39 5.30 8.07
CA GLY A 222 -7.20 3.86 8.03
C GLY A 222 -8.50 3.12 8.27
N GLU A 223 -8.97 3.28 9.49
CA GLU A 223 -10.12 2.60 10.06
C GLU A 223 -11.37 2.87 9.22
N ILE A 224 -11.64 4.14 8.93
CA ILE A 224 -12.83 4.56 8.16
C ILE A 224 -12.87 3.89 6.78
N THR A 225 -11.77 3.95 6.01
CA THR A 225 -11.83 3.38 4.66
C THR A 225 -11.74 1.86 4.65
N ASP A 226 -11.07 1.27 5.64
CA ASP A 226 -10.97 -0.19 5.74
C ASP A 226 -12.34 -0.79 6.10
N HIS A 227 -13.16 -0.17 6.96
CA HIS A 227 -14.53 -0.63 7.24
C HIS A 227 -15.41 -0.75 5.98
N ARG A 228 -15.43 0.28 5.13
CA ARG A 228 -16.24 0.26 3.90
C ARG A 228 -15.77 -0.80 2.91
N VAL A 229 -14.45 -0.94 2.73
CA VAL A 229 -13.87 -1.96 1.84
C VAL A 229 -14.18 -3.36 2.38
N ASN A 230 -13.99 -3.58 3.67
CA ASN A 230 -14.26 -4.87 4.31
C ASN A 230 -15.75 -5.23 4.22
N ALA A 231 -16.67 -4.29 4.46
CA ALA A 231 -18.10 -4.54 4.35
C ALA A 231 -18.52 -4.91 2.91
N ALA A 232 -17.92 -4.28 1.90
CA ALA A 232 -18.14 -4.65 0.50
C ALA A 232 -17.63 -6.06 0.20
N MET A 233 -16.40 -6.38 0.62
CA MET A 233 -15.82 -7.71 0.44
C MET A 233 -16.62 -8.81 1.15
N LEU A 234 -17.06 -8.57 2.39
CA LEU A 234 -17.91 -9.51 3.13
C LEU A 234 -19.21 -9.79 2.37
N LYS A 235 -19.80 -8.76 1.73
CA LYS A 235 -20.99 -8.95 0.90
C LYS A 235 -20.67 -9.76 -0.36
N GLU A 236 -19.57 -9.48 -1.03
CA GLU A 236 -19.13 -10.23 -2.22
C GLU A 236 -18.93 -11.72 -1.90
N TYR A 237 -18.24 -12.04 -0.81
CA TYR A 237 -18.06 -13.44 -0.38
C TYR A 237 -19.36 -14.08 0.12
N ALA A 238 -20.26 -13.33 0.74
CA ALA A 238 -21.59 -13.82 1.07
C ALA A 238 -22.42 -14.19 -0.18
N ASP A 239 -22.29 -13.40 -1.26
CA ASP A 239 -23.00 -13.65 -2.51
C ASP A 239 -22.39 -14.80 -3.33
N ALA A 240 -21.08 -15.02 -3.20
CA ALA A 240 -20.36 -16.11 -3.85
C ALA A 240 -20.36 -17.43 -3.06
N ALA A 241 -20.86 -17.45 -1.83
CA ALA A 241 -20.91 -18.65 -1.00
C ALA A 241 -22.13 -19.52 -1.35
N ASP A 242 -21.88 -20.75 -1.81
CA ASP A 242 -22.94 -21.73 -2.07
C ASP A 242 -23.59 -22.27 -0.78
N ASN A 243 -22.85 -22.26 0.33
CA ASN A 243 -23.32 -22.72 1.63
C ASN A 243 -24.03 -21.57 2.37
N GLU A 244 -25.32 -21.77 2.64
CA GLU A 244 -26.18 -20.77 3.30
C GLU A 244 -25.66 -20.35 4.69
N GLU A 245 -25.09 -21.27 5.45
CA GLU A 245 -24.54 -20.97 6.77
C GLU A 245 -23.29 -20.11 6.69
N VAL A 246 -22.38 -20.42 5.76
CA VAL A 246 -21.19 -19.60 5.50
C VAL A 246 -21.59 -18.19 5.05
N ARG A 247 -22.57 -18.10 4.14
CA ARG A 247 -23.16 -16.83 3.71
C ARG A 247 -23.69 -16.04 4.90
N ASN A 248 -24.44 -16.69 5.80
CA ASN A 248 -25.00 -16.04 7.00
C ASN A 248 -23.90 -15.51 7.93
N VAL A 249 -22.77 -16.22 8.09
CA VAL A 249 -21.64 -15.71 8.90
C VAL A 249 -21.07 -14.43 8.30
N PHE A 250 -20.81 -14.40 6.98
CA PHE A 250 -20.28 -13.20 6.33
C PHE A 250 -21.22 -11.99 6.46
N LEU A 251 -22.54 -12.19 6.31
CA LEU A 251 -23.53 -11.13 6.48
C LEU A 251 -23.57 -10.61 7.93
N LYS A 252 -23.50 -11.49 8.92
CA LYS A 252 -23.42 -11.08 10.34
C LYS A 252 -22.18 -10.24 10.63
N ILE A 253 -21.00 -10.66 10.13
CA ILE A 253 -19.77 -9.87 10.29
C ILE A 253 -19.89 -8.52 9.57
N ARG A 254 -20.48 -8.49 8.38
CA ARG A 254 -20.69 -7.25 7.62
C ARG A 254 -21.54 -6.25 8.42
N ASP A 255 -22.62 -6.72 9.03
CA ASP A 255 -23.54 -5.85 9.78
C ASP A 255 -22.85 -5.24 11.01
N LEU A 256 -21.97 -6.01 11.67
CA LEU A 256 -21.11 -5.49 12.75
C LEU A 256 -20.10 -4.45 12.26
N GLU A 257 -19.57 -4.59 11.05
CA GLU A 257 -18.65 -3.61 10.46
C GLU A 257 -19.36 -2.35 9.99
N GLN A 258 -20.61 -2.44 9.53
CA GLN A 258 -21.43 -1.28 9.14
C GLN A 258 -21.97 -0.49 10.34
N GLY A 259 -22.06 -1.11 11.51
CA GLY A 259 -22.48 -0.47 12.76
C GLY A 259 -21.41 0.35 13.48
N LYS A 260 -20.19 0.43 12.93
CA LYS A 260 -19.04 1.19 13.47
C LYS A 260 -18.83 2.49 12.71
#